data_AF-A0A533Z9E6-F1
#
_entry.id   AF-A0A533Z9E6-F1
#
_cell.length_a   1.000
_cell.length_b   1.000
_cell.length_c   1.000
_cell.angle_alpha   90.00
_cell.angle_beta   90.00
_cell.angle_gamma   90.00
#
_symmetry.space_group_name_H-M   'P 1'
#
loop_
_entity.id
_entity.type
_entity.pdbx_description
1 polymer ?
#
loop_
_entity_poly.entity_id
_entity_poly.type
_entity_poly.pdbx_seq_one_letter_code
_entity_poly.pdbx_strand_id
1 'polypeptide(L)'
;MQSKLYHYFLASMLIGTMFAIPAVSNSAEEQHGSHKQATGIVIQKSGALAVTTPDGATYQLNPNVARRHGHEPFKEGDEVTVLVDESNMVIDIHLKGQEAGHQFVTGKLIYVGKMEKEIKLQTTEGDKIFPLERLEVKTGGIPEGTQVTVELNEAGTVIDLHRADKDQGKR
;
A
#
# COMPACT_ATOMS: atom_id res chain seq x y z
N MET A 1 43.82 -19.57 -68.65
CA MET A 1 44.35 -18.62 -67.64
C MET A 1 43.24 -18.39 -66.62
N GLN A 2 43.25 -18.99 -65.42
CA GLN A 2 44.01 -18.56 -64.23
C GLN A 2 43.88 -17.04 -64.06
N SER A 3 43.11 -16.49 -63.10
CA SER A 3 43.45 -16.49 -61.67
C SER A 3 42.25 -16.40 -60.71
N LYS A 4 42.41 -17.05 -59.55
CA LYS A 4 41.63 -16.86 -58.32
C LYS A 4 41.92 -15.46 -57.70
N LEU A 5 41.01 -14.89 -56.90
CA LEU A 5 41.12 -14.80 -55.43
C LEU A 5 40.15 -13.76 -54.81
N TYR A 6 39.46 -14.21 -53.77
CA TYR A 6 38.50 -13.59 -52.86
C TYR A 6 38.81 -12.17 -52.37
N HIS A 7 37.77 -11.37 -52.08
CA HIS A 7 37.71 -10.48 -50.92
C HIS A 7 36.30 -10.45 -50.30
N TYR A 8 36.30 -10.22 -49.00
CA TYR A 8 35.34 -10.61 -47.97
C TYR A 8 34.11 -9.68 -47.83
N PHE A 9 33.03 -10.27 -47.32
CA PHE A 9 32.07 -9.74 -46.33
C PHE A 9 31.47 -8.34 -46.53
N LEU A 10 30.13 -8.26 -46.59
CA LEU A 10 29.34 -7.91 -45.39
C LEU A 10 27.85 -8.22 -45.65
N ALA A 11 27.34 -9.22 -44.94
CA ALA A 11 25.91 -9.39 -44.78
C ALA A 11 25.46 -8.45 -43.65
N SER A 12 24.55 -7.51 -43.95
CA SER A 12 23.77 -6.82 -42.92
C SER A 12 22.30 -7.12 -43.16
N MET A 13 21.88 -8.32 -42.79
CA MET A 13 20.49 -8.67 -42.56
C MET A 13 20.08 -7.96 -41.26
N LEU A 14 19.48 -6.77 -41.39
CA LEU A 14 18.99 -6.02 -40.24
C LEU A 14 17.67 -6.66 -39.80
N ILE A 15 17.80 -7.76 -39.06
CA ILE A 15 16.69 -8.38 -38.33
C ILE A 15 16.36 -7.41 -37.19
N GLY A 16 15.33 -6.60 -37.40
CA GLY A 16 14.72 -5.82 -36.33
C GLY A 16 14.08 -6.77 -35.34
N THR A 17 14.84 -7.23 -34.35
CA THR A 17 14.27 -7.87 -33.16
C THR A 17 13.54 -6.78 -32.38
N MET A 18 12.21 -6.74 -32.53
CA MET A 18 11.33 -6.17 -31.51
C MET A 18 11.67 -6.88 -30.19
N PHE A 19 12.42 -6.21 -29.33
CA PHE A 19 12.39 -6.55 -27.91
C PHE A 19 10.98 -6.20 -27.45
N ALA A 20 10.14 -7.22 -27.31
CA ALA A 20 8.95 -7.13 -26.50
C ALA A 20 9.41 -6.75 -25.09
N ILE A 21 9.24 -5.48 -24.74
CA ILE A 21 9.31 -5.05 -23.35
C ILE A 21 8.27 -5.92 -22.64
N PRO A 22 8.63 -6.79 -21.68
CA PRO A 22 7.61 -7.39 -20.86
C PRO A 22 6.91 -6.22 -20.20
N ALA A 23 5.62 -6.05 -20.51
CA ALA A 23 4.76 -5.18 -19.74
C ALA A 23 4.98 -5.59 -18.29
N VAL A 24 5.57 -4.69 -17.50
CA VAL A 24 5.63 -4.85 -16.06
C VAL A 24 4.20 -5.10 -15.65
N SER A 25 3.94 -6.32 -15.20
CA SER A 25 2.64 -6.72 -14.70
C SER A 25 2.35 -5.72 -13.59
N ASN A 26 1.38 -4.82 -13.80
CA ASN A 26 0.72 -4.22 -12.66
C ASN A 26 0.13 -5.40 -11.91
N SER A 27 0.78 -5.78 -10.81
CA SER A 27 0.18 -6.58 -9.77
C SER A 27 -1.17 -5.93 -9.52
N ALA A 28 -2.25 -6.60 -9.92
CA ALA A 28 -3.56 -6.25 -9.45
C ALA A 28 -3.54 -6.58 -7.95
N GLU A 29 -3.05 -5.64 -7.14
CA GLU A 29 -3.38 -5.59 -5.73
C GLU A 29 -4.90 -5.53 -5.68
N GLU A 30 -5.53 -6.56 -5.14
CA GLU A 30 -6.96 -6.56 -4.85
C GLU A 30 -7.24 -5.33 -3.98
N GLN A 31 -7.79 -4.26 -4.58
CA GLN A 31 -8.24 -3.06 -3.87
C GLN A 31 -9.43 -3.42 -2.97
N HIS A 32 -9.15 -4.02 -1.83
CA HIS A 32 -10.14 -4.23 -0.78
C HIS A 32 -10.33 -2.99 0.10
N GLY A 33 -9.41 -2.02 0.05
CA GLY A 33 -9.48 -0.79 0.85
C GLY A 33 -10.18 0.40 0.19
N SER A 34 -10.79 1.25 1.02
CA SER A 34 -11.35 2.56 0.65
C SER A 34 -10.31 3.67 0.42
N HIS A 35 -9.03 3.33 0.57
CA HIS A 35 -7.90 4.26 0.51
C HIS A 35 -7.27 4.36 -0.89
N LYS A 36 -6.63 5.51 -1.15
CA LYS A 36 -5.92 5.81 -2.40
C LYS A 36 -4.43 5.55 -2.21
N GLN A 37 -3.79 4.95 -3.21
CA GLN A 37 -2.34 4.85 -3.27
C GLN A 37 -1.73 6.03 -4.06
N ALA A 38 -0.58 6.53 -3.61
CA ALA A 38 0.16 7.58 -4.31
C ALA A 38 1.68 7.38 -4.19
N THR A 39 2.42 7.62 -5.28
CA THR A 39 3.88 7.51 -5.31
C THR A 39 4.52 8.89 -5.42
N GLY A 40 5.53 9.15 -4.60
CA GLY A 40 6.20 10.44 -4.56
C GLY A 40 7.57 10.40 -3.88
N ILE A 41 8.10 11.59 -3.64
CA ILE A 41 9.39 11.80 -2.98
C ILE A 41 9.16 12.47 -1.63
N VAL A 42 9.85 11.99 -0.59
CA VAL A 42 9.86 12.61 0.73
C VAL A 42 10.63 13.94 0.67
N ILE A 43 10.00 15.01 1.12
CA ILE A 43 10.56 16.38 1.18
C ILE A 43 10.39 16.97 2.58
N GLN A 44 11.20 17.97 2.91
CA GLN A 44 10.94 18.85 4.06
C GLN A 44 9.96 19.96 3.66
N LYS A 45 8.78 20.03 4.31
CA LYS A 45 7.79 21.09 4.10
C LYS A 45 7.27 21.63 5.42
N SER A 46 7.39 22.94 5.62
CA SER A 46 6.90 23.63 6.83
C SER A 46 7.37 23.01 8.16
N GLY A 47 8.62 22.55 8.20
CA GLY A 47 9.21 21.93 9.41
C GLY A 47 8.80 20.48 9.69
N ALA A 48 8.04 19.84 8.81
CA ALA A 48 7.73 18.40 8.87
C ALA A 48 8.06 17.70 7.55
N LEU A 49 8.18 16.38 7.57
CA LEU A 49 8.30 15.60 6.34
C LEU A 49 6.95 15.50 5.64
N ALA A 50 6.99 15.48 4.31
CA ALA A 50 5.83 15.29 3.46
C ALA A 50 6.22 14.50 2.21
N VAL A 51 5.25 13.87 1.56
CA VAL A 51 5.44 13.23 0.25
C VAL A 51 4.86 14.12 -0.82
N THR A 52 5.66 14.50 -1.80
CA THR A 52 5.19 15.23 -2.98
C THR A 52 5.18 14.30 -4.18
N THR A 53 4.04 14.25 -4.86
CA THR A 53 3.82 13.44 -6.06
C THR A 53 4.16 14.25 -7.33
N PRO A 54 4.43 13.60 -8.47
CA PRO A 54 4.76 14.29 -9.72
C PRO A 54 3.69 15.26 -10.24
N ASP A 55 2.42 15.02 -9.91
CA ASP A 55 1.28 15.89 -10.24
C ASP A 55 1.15 17.12 -9.31
N GLY A 56 2.06 17.27 -8.34
CA GLY A 56 2.12 18.40 -7.42
C GLY A 56 1.29 18.23 -6.14
N ALA A 57 0.59 17.11 -5.94
CA ALA A 57 -0.06 16.85 -4.66
C ALA A 57 0.97 16.70 -3.54
N THR A 58 0.58 17.03 -2.31
CA THR A 58 1.45 16.88 -1.14
C THR A 58 0.70 16.25 0.01
N TYR A 59 1.29 15.22 0.61
CA TYR A 59 0.75 14.47 1.74
C TYR A 59 1.67 14.63 2.93
N GLN A 60 1.19 15.22 4.03
CA GLN A 60 2.02 15.42 5.21
C GLN A 60 2.23 14.11 5.96
N LEU A 61 3.48 13.81 6.30
CA LEU A 61 3.82 12.61 7.07
C LEU A 61 3.66 12.89 8.56
N ASN A 62 2.92 12.01 9.24
CA ASN A 62 2.99 11.94 10.68
C ASN A 62 4.33 11.30 11.06
N PRO A 63 5.19 11.93 11.89
CA PRO A 63 6.49 11.39 12.28
C PRO A 63 6.42 9.99 12.92
N ASN A 64 5.26 9.64 13.49
CA ASN A 64 5.05 8.33 14.09
C ASN A 64 4.55 7.26 13.12
N VAL A 65 4.14 7.63 11.89
CA VAL A 65 3.51 6.69 10.95
C VAL A 65 4.49 5.56 10.63
N ALA A 66 5.70 5.87 10.15
CA ALA A 66 6.72 4.88 9.83
C ALA A 66 6.97 3.89 10.98
N ARG A 67 7.24 4.42 12.18
CA ARG A 67 7.52 3.62 13.37
C ARG A 67 6.35 2.74 13.80
N ARG A 68 5.12 3.26 13.76
CA ARG A 68 3.91 2.50 14.10
C ARG A 68 3.64 1.37 13.10
N HIS A 69 4.05 1.60 11.86
CA HIS A 69 3.91 0.63 10.79
C HIS A 69 5.13 -0.30 10.66
N GLY A 70 6.07 -0.25 11.62
CA GLY A 70 7.21 -1.18 11.68
C GLY A 70 8.37 -0.80 10.75
N HIS A 71 8.37 0.44 10.23
CA HIS A 71 9.43 0.98 9.39
C HIS A 71 10.38 1.88 10.18
N GLU A 72 11.64 1.93 9.76
CA GLU A 72 12.55 3.01 10.13
C GLU A 72 12.01 4.36 9.63
N PRO A 73 12.32 5.48 10.29
CA PRO A 73 11.92 6.80 9.81
C PRO A 73 12.44 7.07 8.38
N PHE A 74 11.53 7.45 7.48
CA PHE A 74 11.89 7.92 6.14
C PHE A 74 12.66 9.24 6.21
N LYS A 75 13.52 9.47 5.21
CA LYS A 75 14.32 10.69 5.09
C LYS A 75 14.01 11.44 3.80
N GLU A 76 14.35 12.72 3.79
CA GLU A 76 14.26 13.54 2.58
C GLU A 76 15.03 12.90 1.42
N GLY A 77 14.38 12.87 0.25
CA GLY A 77 14.87 12.22 -0.96
C GLY A 77 14.43 10.75 -1.13
N ASP A 78 13.84 10.10 -0.13
CA ASP A 78 13.31 8.75 -0.31
C ASP A 78 12.15 8.73 -1.30
N GLU A 79 12.17 7.80 -2.25
CA GLU A 79 11.02 7.48 -3.10
C GLU A 79 10.10 6.51 -2.36
N VAL A 80 8.84 6.87 -2.22
CA VAL A 80 7.88 6.13 -1.39
C VAL A 80 6.53 5.97 -2.09
N THR A 81 5.82 4.93 -1.68
CA THR A 81 4.40 4.73 -1.95
C THR A 81 3.65 4.95 -0.64
N VAL A 82 2.64 5.81 -0.66
CA VAL A 82 1.77 6.08 0.50
C VAL A 82 0.36 5.60 0.22
N LEU A 83 -0.29 5.08 1.26
CA LEU A 83 -1.73 4.90 1.29
C LEU A 83 -2.33 6.10 2.02
N VAL A 84 -3.34 6.70 1.41
CA VAL A 84 -4.05 7.86 1.95
C VAL A 84 -5.53 7.57 2.08
N ASP A 85 -6.11 7.96 3.21
CA ASP A 85 -7.55 7.87 3.39
C ASP A 85 -8.32 9.00 2.69
N GLU A 86 -9.65 8.96 2.78
CA GLU A 86 -10.56 9.94 2.17
C GLU A 86 -10.32 11.39 2.63
N SER A 87 -9.65 11.59 3.77
CA SER A 87 -9.25 12.92 4.28
C SER A 87 -7.86 13.36 3.78
N ASN A 88 -7.26 12.63 2.83
CA ASN A 88 -5.87 12.78 2.35
C ASN A 88 -4.80 12.62 3.44
N MET A 89 -5.11 11.89 4.52
CA MET A 89 -4.12 11.60 5.55
C MET A 89 -3.37 10.30 5.20
N VAL A 90 -2.05 10.28 5.39
CA VAL A 90 -1.24 9.07 5.21
C VAL A 90 -1.55 8.08 6.32
N ILE A 91 -1.97 6.87 5.94
CA ILE A 91 -2.33 5.76 6.84
C ILE A 91 -1.38 4.57 6.74
N ASP A 92 -0.56 4.51 5.68
CA ASP A 92 0.53 3.56 5.53
C ASP A 92 1.57 4.09 4.54
N ILE A 93 2.81 3.60 4.60
CA ILE A 93 3.91 4.08 3.75
C ILE A 93 5.01 3.04 3.58
N HIS A 94 5.45 2.86 2.34
CA HIS A 94 6.52 1.91 1.96
C HIS A 94 7.55 2.60 1.07
N LEU A 95 8.78 2.08 1.05
CA LEU A 95 9.73 2.48 0.00
C LEU A 95 9.20 2.02 -1.36
N LYS A 96 9.43 2.82 -2.40
CA LYS A 96 9.00 2.47 -3.75
C LYS A 96 9.58 1.11 -4.17
N GLY A 97 8.71 0.24 -4.68
CA GLY A 97 9.06 -1.12 -5.10
C GLY A 97 9.06 -2.15 -3.98
N GLN A 98 8.71 -1.77 -2.75
CA GLN A 98 8.28 -2.71 -1.72
C GLN A 98 6.78 -2.94 -1.86
N GLU A 99 6.39 -4.21 -1.99
CA GLU A 99 4.98 -4.62 -1.99
C GLU A 99 4.43 -4.54 -0.57
N ALA A 100 3.16 -4.14 -0.46
CA ALA A 100 2.46 -4.09 0.82
C ALA A 100 2.02 -5.52 1.22
N GLY A 101 2.55 -6.00 2.35
CA GLY A 101 2.27 -7.32 2.93
C GLY A 101 1.01 -7.33 3.79
N HIS A 102 -0.07 -6.69 3.33
CA HIS A 102 -1.29 -6.53 4.12
C HIS A 102 -1.98 -7.85 4.43
N GLN A 103 -2.57 -7.94 5.62
CA GLN A 103 -3.31 -9.11 6.09
C GLN A 103 -4.76 -8.77 6.36
N PHE A 104 -5.67 -9.65 5.96
CA PHE A 104 -7.09 -9.49 6.21
C PHE A 104 -7.55 -10.44 7.32
N VAL A 105 -8.18 -9.89 8.35
CA VAL A 105 -8.76 -10.68 9.45
C VAL A 105 -10.25 -10.41 9.55
N THR A 106 -11.04 -11.46 9.41
CA THR A 106 -12.50 -11.39 9.54
C THR A 106 -12.93 -11.92 10.91
N GLY A 107 -13.81 -11.20 11.58
CA GLY A 107 -14.32 -11.58 12.90
C GLY A 107 -15.53 -10.77 13.34
N LYS A 108 -16.16 -11.21 14.43
CA LYS A 108 -17.26 -10.46 15.06
C LYS A 108 -16.68 -9.38 15.95
N LEU A 109 -17.04 -8.12 15.72
CA LEU A 109 -16.64 -6.99 16.55
C LEU A 109 -17.22 -7.16 17.96
N ILE A 110 -16.38 -7.39 18.96
CA ILE A 110 -16.80 -7.61 20.35
C ILE A 110 -16.90 -6.29 21.10
N TYR A 111 -15.88 -5.43 21.01
CA TYR A 111 -15.93 -4.09 21.57
C TYR A 111 -15.04 -3.11 20.82
N VAL A 112 -15.33 -1.82 21.04
CA VAL A 112 -14.53 -0.68 20.58
C VAL A 112 -13.93 0.07 21.78
N GLY A 113 -12.62 -0.08 22.00
CA GLY A 113 -11.90 0.44 23.17
C GLY A 113 -11.42 1.87 22.95
N LYS A 114 -12.29 2.87 23.20
CA LYS A 114 -11.97 4.29 22.94
C LYS A 114 -10.74 4.82 23.67
N MET A 115 -10.50 4.36 24.90
CA MET A 115 -9.35 4.82 25.70
C MET A 115 -8.02 4.26 25.17
N GLU A 116 -7.98 2.97 24.86
CA GLU A 116 -6.78 2.28 24.39
C GLU A 116 -6.57 2.38 22.87
N LYS A 117 -7.56 2.90 22.14
CA LYS A 117 -7.57 3.00 20.68
C LYS A 117 -7.37 1.63 20.02
N GLU A 118 -8.24 0.70 20.39
CA GLU A 118 -8.21 -0.68 19.91
C GLU A 118 -9.61 -1.20 19.63
N ILE A 119 -9.68 -2.32 18.93
CA ILE A 119 -10.88 -3.13 18.78
C ILE A 119 -10.58 -4.58 19.17
N LYS A 120 -11.60 -5.28 19.66
CA LYS A 120 -11.52 -6.73 19.88
C LYS A 120 -12.41 -7.46 18.90
N LEU A 121 -11.86 -8.43 18.20
CA LEU A 121 -12.60 -9.32 17.30
C LEU A 121 -12.62 -10.74 17.87
N GLN A 122 -13.77 -11.38 17.80
CA GLN A 122 -13.87 -12.83 17.91
C GLN A 122 -13.65 -13.43 16.52
N THR A 123 -12.50 -14.08 16.33
CA THR A 123 -12.09 -14.74 15.09
C THR A 123 -12.25 -16.26 15.20
N THR A 124 -12.05 -16.99 14.10
CA THR A 124 -12.04 -18.46 14.10
C THR A 124 -10.89 -19.06 14.93
N GLU A 125 -9.80 -18.30 15.11
CA GLU A 125 -8.66 -18.66 15.95
C GLU A 125 -8.83 -18.20 17.41
N GLY A 126 -9.98 -17.61 17.74
CA GLY A 126 -10.29 -17.05 19.04
C GLY A 126 -10.30 -15.52 19.07
N ASP A 127 -10.35 -14.99 20.29
CA ASP A 127 -10.42 -13.56 20.53
C ASP A 127 -9.06 -12.87 20.28
N LYS A 128 -9.05 -11.83 19.44
CA LYS A 128 -7.86 -11.03 19.12
C LYS A 128 -8.14 -9.54 19.31
N ILE A 129 -7.12 -8.81 19.75
CA ILE A 129 -7.15 -7.35 19.92
C ILE A 129 -6.26 -6.72 18.87
N PHE A 130 -6.77 -5.67 18.21
CA PHE A 130 -6.06 -4.95 17.17
C PHE A 130 -5.99 -3.45 17.49
N PRO A 131 -4.81 -2.83 17.47
CA PRO A 131 -4.67 -1.38 17.53
C PRO A 131 -5.37 -0.72 16.34
N LEU A 132 -6.15 0.33 16.61
CA LEU A 132 -6.94 1.04 15.61
C LEU A 132 -6.81 2.55 15.79
N GLU A 133 -6.09 3.18 14.87
CA GLU A 133 -6.05 4.65 14.81
C GLU A 133 -7.33 5.21 14.22
N ARG A 134 -7.65 6.46 14.59
CA ARG A 134 -8.88 7.14 14.14
C ARG A 134 -10.11 6.27 14.35
N LEU A 135 -10.15 5.59 15.50
CA LEU A 135 -11.17 4.61 15.86
C LEU A 135 -12.59 5.14 15.63
N GLU A 136 -12.88 6.39 15.98
CA GLU A 136 -14.20 6.99 15.78
C GLU A 136 -14.60 7.12 14.30
N VAL A 137 -13.62 7.36 13.43
CA VAL A 137 -13.83 7.44 11.98
C VAL A 137 -14.03 6.05 11.40
N LYS A 138 -13.16 5.10 11.76
CA LYS A 138 -13.15 3.75 11.18
C LYS A 138 -14.29 2.85 11.70
N THR A 139 -14.70 3.02 12.95
CA THR A 139 -15.84 2.27 13.52
C THR A 139 -17.16 3.04 13.41
N GLY A 140 -17.16 4.22 12.80
CA GLY A 140 -18.34 5.07 12.66
C GLY A 140 -19.51 4.31 12.02
N GLY A 141 -20.61 4.15 12.77
CA GLY A 141 -21.79 3.44 12.26
C GLY A 141 -21.64 1.92 12.14
N ILE A 142 -20.65 1.30 12.80
CA ILE A 142 -20.50 -0.16 12.90
C ILE A 142 -20.78 -0.59 14.35
N PRO A 143 -21.97 -1.15 14.64
CA PRO A 143 -22.31 -1.62 15.97
C PRO A 143 -21.44 -2.79 16.42
N GLU A 144 -21.19 -2.88 17.73
CA GLU A 144 -20.69 -4.11 18.34
C GLU A 144 -21.63 -5.28 18.02
N GLY A 145 -21.04 -6.45 17.82
CA GLY A 145 -21.70 -7.65 17.33
C GLY A 145 -21.72 -7.81 15.81
N THR A 146 -21.32 -6.79 15.05
CA THR A 146 -21.25 -6.85 13.58
C THR A 146 -20.08 -7.72 13.10
N GLN A 147 -20.28 -8.48 12.03
CA GLN A 147 -19.20 -9.17 11.32
C GLN A 147 -18.40 -8.16 10.50
N VAL A 148 -17.10 -8.05 10.76
CA VAL A 148 -16.20 -7.09 10.10
C VAL A 148 -14.97 -7.80 9.53
N THR A 149 -14.35 -7.16 8.56
CA THR A 149 -13.01 -7.48 8.08
C THR A 149 -12.11 -6.29 8.39
N VAL A 150 -10.94 -6.56 8.96
CA VAL A 150 -9.88 -5.56 9.14
C VAL A 150 -8.75 -5.84 8.17
N GLU A 151 -8.22 -4.78 7.58
CA GLU A 151 -6.98 -4.79 6.82
C GLU A 151 -5.87 -4.32 7.77
N LEU A 152 -4.88 -5.18 7.95
CA LEU A 152 -3.71 -4.95 8.80
C LEU A 152 -2.51 -4.69 7.92
N ASN A 153 -1.68 -3.76 8.33
CA ASN A 153 -0.36 -3.66 7.75
C ASN A 153 0.62 -4.70 8.33
N GLU A 154 1.88 -4.64 7.93
CA GLU A 154 2.93 -5.61 8.30
C GLU A 154 3.28 -5.58 9.79
N ALA A 155 2.98 -4.48 10.49
CA ALA A 155 3.12 -4.35 11.94
C ALA A 155 1.88 -4.81 12.72
N GLY A 156 0.83 -5.28 12.04
CA GLY A 156 -0.43 -5.70 12.67
C GLY A 156 -1.33 -4.54 13.11
N THR A 157 -1.09 -3.33 12.63
CA THR A 157 -1.95 -2.16 12.89
C THR A 157 -3.06 -2.11 11.86
N VAL A 158 -4.28 -1.80 12.29
CA VAL A 158 -5.42 -1.69 11.38
C VAL A 158 -5.30 -0.42 10.53
N ILE A 159 -5.27 -0.61 9.22
CA ILE A 159 -5.29 0.46 8.22
C ILE A 159 -6.67 0.63 7.56
N ASP A 160 -7.50 -0.41 7.53
CA ASP A 160 -8.92 -0.30 7.14
C ASP A 160 -9.83 -1.24 7.93
N LEU A 161 -11.10 -0.85 8.05
CA LEU A 161 -12.13 -1.63 8.73
C LEU A 161 -13.47 -1.43 8.03
N HIS A 162 -14.08 -2.54 7.63
CA HIS A 162 -15.39 -2.53 6.99
C HIS A 162 -16.24 -3.72 7.42
N ARG A 163 -17.54 -3.61 7.16
CA ARG A 163 -18.46 -4.72 7.41
C ARG A 163 -18.24 -5.82 6.38
N ALA A 164 -18.23 -7.07 6.82
CA ALA A 164 -17.92 -8.21 5.95
C ALA A 164 -19.00 -8.49 4.88
N ASP A 165 -20.23 -7.98 5.07
CA ASP A 165 -21.30 -8.05 4.07
C ASP A 165 -21.04 -7.15 2.86
N LYS A 166 -20.26 -6.08 3.02
CA LYS A 166 -19.87 -5.19 1.92
C LYS A 166 -18.78 -5.76 1.00
N ASP A 167 -18.03 -6.76 1.47
CA ASP A 167 -17.00 -7.45 0.66
C ASP A 167 -17.59 -8.42 -0.37
N GLN A 168 -18.78 -8.96 -0.10
CA GLN A 168 -19.37 -10.03 -0.94
C GLN A 168 -19.88 -9.53 -2.29
N GLY A 169 -19.97 -8.21 -2.50
CA GLY A 169 -20.41 -7.59 -3.76
C GLY A 169 -19.29 -7.20 -4.73
N LYS A 170 -18.01 -7.46 -4.39
CA LYS A 170 -16.84 -7.06 -5.19
C LYS A 170 -16.07 -8.24 -5.82
N ARG A 171 -16.60 -9.47 -5.74
CA ARG A 171 -16.00 -10.66 -6.37
C ARG A 171 -16.50 -10.90 -7.78
#